data_AF-A0A6M0A329-F1
#
_entry.id   AF-A0A6M0A329-F1
#
_cell.length_a   1.000
_cell.length_b   1.000
_cell.length_c   1.000
_cell.angle_alpha   90.00
_cell.angle_beta   90.00
_cell.angle_gamma   90.00
#
_symmetry.space_group_name_H-M   'P 1'
#
loop_
_entity.id
_entity.type
_entity.pdbx_description
1 polymer ?
#
loop_
_entity_poly.entity_id
_entity_poly.type
_entity_poly.pdbx_seq_one_letter_code
_entity_poly.pdbx_strand_id
1 'polypeptide(L)'
;MLYADLGAKKLLAAQKEGQKIAVEIKSFLSPSPINDLEQALGQYIIYTQILSDQQPECLLYLAITEDIFSGFFSEELPQSVIRFNQVKLLIFKPETEEIVEWIT
;
A
#
# COMPACT_ATOMS: atom_id res chain seq x y z
N MET A 1 5.09 4.76 20.05
CA MET A 1 4.71 3.84 18.97
C MET A 1 3.92 4.64 17.95
N LEU A 2 4.43 4.79 16.73
CA LEU A 2 3.85 5.62 15.67
C LEU A 2 2.56 5.03 15.03
N TYR A 3 2.16 3.82 15.45
CA TYR A 3 0.95 3.14 14.94
C TYR A 3 -0.35 3.90 15.15
N ALA A 4 -0.37 4.85 16.09
CA ALA A 4 -1.58 5.60 16.44
C ALA A 4 -1.56 7.07 15.98
N ASP A 5 -0.42 7.61 15.49
CA ASP A 5 -0.28 9.05 15.21
C ASP A 5 -0.46 9.41 13.73
N LEU A 6 -0.67 8.42 12.85
CA LEU A 6 -0.93 8.61 11.42
C LEU A 6 -2.43 8.85 11.10
N GLY A 7 -3.23 9.14 12.13
CA GLY A 7 -4.67 9.36 12.09
C GLY A 7 -5.50 8.15 12.53
N ALA A 8 -6.82 8.20 12.30
CA ALA A 8 -7.77 7.15 12.69
C ALA A 8 -7.73 5.87 11.82
N LYS A 9 -6.70 5.68 10.99
CA LYS A 9 -6.58 4.56 10.05
C LYS A 9 -5.54 3.55 10.53
N LYS A 10 -5.87 2.27 10.42
CA LYS A 10 -5.05 1.15 10.91
C LYS A 10 -4.00 0.75 9.87
N LEU A 11 -2.79 1.26 10.03
CA LEU A 11 -1.61 0.67 9.41
C LEU A 11 -1.20 -0.59 10.19
N LEU A 12 -1.05 -1.70 9.47
CA LEU A 12 -0.45 -2.90 10.04
C LEU A 12 1.07 -2.74 10.02
N ALA A 13 1.77 -3.40 10.93
CA ALA A 13 3.19 -3.60 10.75
C ALA A 13 3.65 -4.96 11.14
N ALA A 14 4.75 -5.31 10.49
CA ALA A 14 5.46 -6.54 10.69
C ALA A 14 6.97 -6.27 10.69
N GLN A 15 7.70 -7.18 11.30
CA GLN A 15 9.15 -7.23 11.22
C GLN A 15 9.57 -8.66 10.97
N LYS A 16 10.45 -8.87 9.98
CA LYS A 16 11.08 -10.16 9.72
C LYS A 16 12.54 -9.93 9.38
N GLU A 17 13.45 -10.69 10.00
CA GLU A 17 14.90 -10.66 9.72
C GLU A 17 15.52 -9.24 9.75
N GLY A 18 15.02 -8.37 10.63
CA GLY A 18 15.50 -7.00 10.77
C GLY A 18 14.82 -5.98 9.85
N GLN A 19 14.09 -6.42 8.81
CA GLN A 19 13.30 -5.54 7.95
C GLN A 19 11.97 -5.20 8.62
N LYS A 20 11.72 -3.91 8.86
CA LYS A 20 10.42 -3.41 9.32
C LYS A 20 9.58 -3.00 8.11
N ILE A 21 8.30 -3.34 8.15
CA ILE A 21 7.32 -2.89 7.16
C ILE A 21 6.08 -2.34 7.84
N ALA A 22 5.49 -1.33 7.22
CA ALA A 22 4.12 -0.88 7.43
C ALA A 22 3.28 -1.27 6.21
N VAL A 23 2.04 -1.68 6.43
CA VAL A 23 1.13 -2.11 5.37
C VAL A 23 -0.20 -1.37 5.52
N GLU A 24 -0.57 -0.62 4.48
CA GLU A 24 -1.90 -0.02 4.34
C GLU A 24 -2.75 -0.89 3.42
N ILE A 25 -3.86 -1.42 3.92
CA ILE A 25 -4.75 -2.28 3.12
C ILE A 25 -5.79 -1.42 2.38
N LYS A 26 -5.92 -1.62 1.07
CA LYS A 26 -6.95 -1.00 0.23
C LYS A 26 -7.72 -2.04 -0.54
N SER A 27 -9.05 -1.98 -0.41
CA SER A 27 -9.97 -2.93 -1.03
C SER A 27 -10.52 -2.47 -2.38
N PHE A 28 -10.37 -1.18 -2.75
CA PHE A 28 -10.83 -0.62 -4.03
C PHE A 28 -12.30 -0.95 -4.38
N LEU A 29 -13.18 -0.93 -3.37
CA LEU A 29 -14.58 -1.36 -3.49
C LEU A 29 -15.53 -0.24 -3.96
N SER A 30 -15.04 0.99 -4.13
CA SER A 30 -15.93 2.07 -4.55
C SER A 30 -16.31 1.91 -6.04
N PRO A 31 -17.40 2.55 -6.49
CA PRO A 31 -17.76 2.57 -7.91
C PRO A 31 -16.70 3.21 -8.83
N SER A 32 -15.69 3.88 -8.26
CA SER A 32 -14.65 4.60 -8.97
C SER A 32 -13.27 4.22 -8.43
N PRO A 33 -12.63 3.16 -8.98
CA PRO A 33 -11.28 2.75 -8.59
C PRO A 33 -10.24 3.86 -8.72
N ILE A 34 -10.46 4.82 -9.63
CA ILE A 34 -9.59 5.99 -9.78
C ILE A 34 -9.65 6.94 -8.57
N ASN A 35 -10.83 7.16 -7.99
CA ASN A 35 -10.96 7.95 -6.77
C ASN A 35 -10.33 7.23 -5.56
N ASP A 36 -10.43 5.90 -5.53
CA ASP A 36 -9.76 5.10 -4.50
C ASP A 36 -8.23 5.18 -4.66
N LEU A 37 -7.73 5.20 -5.90
CA LEU A 37 -6.31 5.40 -6.20
C LEU A 37 -5.81 6.78 -5.76
N GLU A 38 -6.54 7.86 -6.07
CA GLU A 38 -6.19 9.22 -5.63
C GLU A 38 -6.04 9.30 -4.10
N GLN A 39 -7.01 8.72 -3.37
CA GLN A 39 -6.96 8.67 -1.92
C GLN A 39 -5.83 7.79 -1.38
N ALA A 40 -5.62 6.62 -1.99
CA ALA A 40 -4.57 5.70 -1.60
C ALA A 40 -3.19 6.32 -1.82
N LEU A 41 -2.97 6.97 -2.97
CA LEU A 41 -1.74 7.65 -3.31
C LEU A 41 -1.44 8.81 -2.35
N GLY A 42 -2.44 9.65 -2.08
CA GLY A 42 -2.27 10.75 -1.12
C GLY A 42 -1.85 10.26 0.26
N GLN A 43 -2.50 9.20 0.75
CA GLN A 43 -2.13 8.57 2.03
C GLN A 43 -0.74 7.95 1.98
N TYR A 44 -0.40 7.24 0.91
CA TYR A 44 0.90 6.61 0.73
C TYR A 44 2.03 7.64 0.78
N ILE A 45 1.90 8.76 0.06
CA ILE A 45 2.91 9.83 0.05
C ILE A 45 3.10 10.43 1.45
N ILE A 46 2.00 10.80 2.12
CA ILE A 46 2.05 11.40 3.46
C ILE A 46 2.68 10.42 4.47
N TYR A 47 2.28 9.16 4.45
CA TYR A 47 2.80 8.17 5.39
C TYR A 47 4.25 7.80 5.11
N THR A 48 4.66 7.76 3.84
CA THR A 48 6.06 7.54 3.47
C THR A 48 6.95 8.67 4.00
N GLN A 49 6.49 9.93 3.89
CA GLN A 49 7.23 11.08 4.43
C GLN A 49 7.34 11.02 5.96
N ILE A 50 6.27 10.67 6.66
CA ILE A 50 6.31 10.56 8.13
C ILE A 50 7.23 9.41 8.56
N LEU A 51 7.19 8.27 7.85
CA LEU A 51 8.07 7.14 8.11
C LEU A 51 9.54 7.48 7.81
N SER A 52 9.85 8.22 6.75
CA SER A 52 11.22 8.64 6.47
C SER A 52 11.82 9.50 7.58
N ASP A 53 11.00 10.31 8.24
CA ASP A 53 11.46 11.20 9.31
C ASP A 53 11.62 10.47 10.65
N GLN A 54 10.75 9.47 10.93
CA GLN A 54 10.67 8.87 12.26
C GLN A 54 11.23 7.44 12.35
N GLN A 55 11.13 6.67 11.27
CA GLN A 55 11.51 5.25 11.18
C GLN A 55 12.00 4.94 9.75
N PRO A 56 13.14 5.52 9.31
CA PRO A 56 13.60 5.42 7.93
C PRO A 56 13.90 3.99 7.47
N GLU A 57 14.09 3.06 8.40
CA GLU A 57 14.25 1.63 8.13
C GLU A 57 12.92 0.90 7.83
N CYS A 58 11.78 1.54 8.07
CA CYS A 58 10.45 0.98 7.88
C CYS A 58 9.91 1.27 6.47
N LEU A 59 9.68 0.22 5.69
CA LEU A 59 9.12 0.35 4.34
C LEU A 59 7.59 0.30 4.36
N LEU A 60 6.94 1.27 3.71
CA LEU A 60 5.50 1.25 3.52
C LEU A 60 5.13 0.46 2.26
N TYR A 61 4.14 -0.43 2.40
CA TYR A 61 3.51 -1.13 1.29
C TYR A 61 2.02 -0.81 1.24
N LEU A 62 1.51 -0.64 0.02
CA LEU A 62 0.08 -0.62 -0.26
C LEU A 62 -0.37 -2.05 -0.57
N ALA A 63 -1.16 -2.64 0.32
CA ALA A 63 -1.72 -3.97 0.11
C ALA A 63 -3.03 -3.90 -0.69
N ILE A 64 -3.09 -4.63 -1.79
CA ILE A 64 -4.26 -4.72 -2.69
C ILE A 64 -4.55 -6.17 -3.04
N THR A 65 -5.80 -6.44 -3.42
CA THR A 65 -6.20 -7.79 -3.85
C THR A 65 -5.64 -8.12 -5.23
N GLU A 66 -5.40 -9.41 -5.49
CA GLU A 66 -5.00 -9.92 -6.81
C GLU A 66 -5.98 -9.50 -7.93
N ASP A 67 -7.29 -9.55 -7.65
CA ASP A 67 -8.33 -9.13 -8.60
C ASP A 67 -8.19 -7.66 -9.02
N ILE A 68 -7.88 -6.78 -8.06
CA ILE A 68 -7.68 -5.35 -8.34
C ILE A 68 -6.36 -5.13 -9.08
N PHE A 69 -5.33 -5.90 -8.74
CA PHE A 69 -4.04 -5.83 -9.42
C PHE A 69 -4.15 -6.25 -10.90
N SER A 70 -4.80 -7.38 -11.17
CA SER A 70 -5.00 -7.94 -12.51
C SER A 70 -6.08 -7.21 -13.33
N GLY A 71 -7.04 -6.56 -12.67
CA GLY A 71 -8.06 -5.71 -13.27
C GLY A 71 -7.59 -4.28 -13.46
N PHE A 72 -7.99 -3.38 -12.55
CA PHE A 72 -7.76 -1.92 -12.67
C PHE A 72 -6.28 -1.57 -12.81
N PHE A 73 -5.39 -2.22 -12.06
CA PHE A 73 -3.95 -1.94 -12.18
C PHE A 73 -3.29 -2.60 -13.38
N SER A 74 -3.99 -3.30 -14.27
CA SER A 74 -3.44 -3.68 -15.58
C SER A 74 -3.48 -2.52 -16.58
N GLU A 75 -4.24 -1.46 -16.29
CA GLU A 75 -4.38 -0.29 -17.14
C GLU A 75 -3.13 0.61 -17.09
N GLU A 76 -2.90 1.38 -18.16
CA GLU A 76 -1.69 2.21 -18.31
C GLU A 76 -1.60 3.32 -17.25
N LEU A 77 -2.71 3.98 -16.92
CA LEU A 77 -2.72 5.12 -16.01
C LEU A 77 -2.35 4.71 -14.58
N PRO A 78 -3.02 3.74 -13.93
CA PRO A 78 -2.65 3.30 -12.58
C PRO A 78 -1.22 2.79 -12.50
N GLN A 79 -0.77 2.06 -13.52
CA GLN A 79 0.61 1.59 -13.64
C GLN A 79 1.62 2.73 -13.72
N SER A 80 1.34 3.75 -14.53
CA SER A 80 2.18 4.93 -14.64
C SER A 80 2.27 5.68 -13.31
N VAL A 81 1.14 5.85 -12.62
CA VAL A 81 1.07 6.50 -11.30
C VAL A 81 1.90 5.76 -10.26
N ILE A 82 1.76 4.43 -10.15
CA ILE A 82 2.56 3.63 -9.20
C ILE A 82 4.04 3.74 -9.50
N ARG A 83 4.45 3.57 -10.77
CA ARG A 83 5.87 3.62 -11.15
C ARG A 83 6.48 4.98 -10.88
N PHE A 84 5.79 6.06 -11.27
CA PHE A 84 6.29 7.42 -11.08
C PHE A 84 6.50 7.76 -9.59
N ASN A 85 5.55 7.34 -8.75
CA ASN A 85 5.59 7.61 -7.31
C ASN A 85 6.30 6.51 -6.51
N GLN A 86 6.89 5.52 -7.17
CA GLN A 86 7.61 4.40 -6.55
C GLN A 86 6.79 3.72 -5.45
N VAL A 87 5.50 3.51 -5.73
CA VAL A 87 4.58 2.88 -4.77
C VAL A 87 4.93 1.39 -4.66
N LYS A 88 5.25 0.94 -3.45
CA LYS A 88 5.49 -0.48 -3.17
C LYS A 88 4.16 -1.19 -2.97
N LEU A 89 3.96 -2.31 -3.64
CA LEU A 89 2.73 -3.08 -3.59
C LEU A 89 2.94 -4.43 -2.90
N LEU A 90 1.93 -4.84 -2.14
CA LEU A 90 1.77 -6.18 -1.60
C LEU A 90 0.47 -6.74 -2.17
N ILE A 91 0.56 -7.74 -3.03
CA ILE A 91 -0.59 -8.35 -3.69
C ILE A 91 -0.98 -9.59 -2.91
N PHE A 92 -2.25 -9.72 -2.54
CA PHE A 92 -2.74 -10.86 -1.75
C PHE A 92 -4.07 -11.40 -2.29
N LYS A 93 -4.35 -12.67 -2.00
CA LYS A 93 -5.65 -13.30 -2.25
C LYS A 93 -6.45 -13.35 -0.94
N PRO A 94 -7.59 -12.64 -0.83
CA PRO A 94 -8.38 -12.65 0.39
C PRO A 94 -9.01 -14.02 0.68
N GLU A 95 -9.25 -14.86 -0.33
CA GLU A 95 -9.90 -16.17 -0.17
C GLU A 95 -8.99 -17.20 0.49
N THR A 96 -7.69 -17.16 0.19
CA THR A 96 -6.68 -18.08 0.74
C THR A 96 -5.83 -17.44 1.84
N GLU A 97 -5.98 -16.13 2.08
CA GLU A 97 -5.17 -15.34 3.01
C GLU A 97 -3.66 -15.40 2.70
N GLU A 98 -3.31 -15.51 1.43
CA GLU A 98 -1.93 -15.66 0.96
C GLU A 98 -1.42 -14.40 0.26
N ILE A 99 -0.15 -14.09 0.49
CA ILE A 99 0.57 -13.07 -0.27
C ILE A 99 1.04 -13.71 -1.58
N VAL A 100 0.64 -13.11 -2.69
CA VAL A 100 0.97 -13.57 -4.05
C VAL A 100 2.29 -12.99 -4.50
N GLU A 101 2.48 -11.68 -4.30
CA GLU A 101 3.61 -10.96 -4.85
C GLU A 101 3.93 -9.69 -4.07
N TRP A 102 5.22 -9.32 -4.08
CA TRP A 102 5.74 -8.06 -3.56
C TRP A 102 6.39 -7.29 -4.70
N ILE A 103 5.96 -6.05 -4.94
CA ILE A 103 6.53 -5.17 -5.96
C ILE A 103 7.21 -3.99 -5.24
N THR A 104 8.50 -3.79 -5.49
CA THR A 104 9.35 -2.83 -4.76
C THR A 104 9.97 -1.76 -5.62
#